data_AF-A0A164IX30-F1
#
_entry.id   AF-A0A164IX30-F1
#
_cell.length_a   1.000
_cell.length_b   1.000
_cell.length_c   1.000
_cell.angle_alpha   90.00
_cell.angle_beta   90.00
_cell.angle_gamma   90.00
#
_symmetry.space_group_name_H-M   'P 1'
#
loop_
_entity.id
_entity.type
_entity.pdbx_description
1 polymer ?
#
loop_
_entity_poly.entity_id
_entity_poly.type
_entity_poly.pdbx_seq_one_letter_code
_entity_poly.pdbx_strand_id
1 'polypeptide(L)'
;MSAVSGWPDQLARFRAAPQESYRHVVDEFVTVALNRNSPLFGRAGTLADRLARGNANLVLALADRDMAAAEWALYRVRRLYYGRAQAIRSLHITCRGTRQQMADALRSVAAALDIQPLTEAGHTRLWLARRPDSDRYP
;
A
#
# COMPACT_ATOMS: atom_id res chain seq x y z
N MET A 1 32.07 2.02 10.78
CA MET A 1 31.15 1.57 9.72
C MET A 1 30.01 0.82 10.39
N SER A 2 28.81 1.41 10.48
CA SER A 2 27.66 0.73 11.10
C SER A 2 27.25 -0.42 10.19
N ALA A 3 27.29 -1.66 10.70
CA ALA A 3 26.82 -2.81 9.95
C ALA A 3 25.37 -2.56 9.54
N VAL A 4 25.08 -2.67 8.24
CA VAL A 4 23.70 -2.67 7.75
C VAL A 4 23.03 -3.87 8.41
N SER A 5 22.22 -3.61 9.44
CA SER A 5 21.64 -4.68 10.25
C SER A 5 20.76 -5.56 9.37
N GLY A 6 20.97 -6.88 9.42
CA GLY A 6 20.17 -7.83 8.64
C GLY A 6 18.70 -7.84 9.08
N TRP A 7 17.87 -8.55 8.32
CA TRP A 7 16.47 -8.75 8.68
C TRP A 7 16.26 -9.31 10.11
N PRO A 8 17.07 -10.26 10.63
CA PRO A 8 16.92 -10.76 12.01
C PRO A 8 17.02 -9.66 13.07
N ASP A 9 18.01 -8.77 12.95
CA ASP A 9 18.20 -7.65 13.89
C ASP A 9 17.05 -6.66 13.79
N GLN A 10 16.58 -6.40 12.56
CA GLN A 10 15.43 -5.53 12.34
C GLN A 10 14.16 -6.11 12.97
N LEU A 11 13.92 -7.42 12.82
CA LEU A 11 12.80 -8.12 13.44
C LEU A 11 12.88 -8.08 14.98
N ALA A 12 14.08 -8.24 15.55
CA ALA A 12 14.29 -8.11 16.99
C ALA A 12 13.91 -6.72 17.51
N ARG A 13 14.31 -5.66 16.78
CA ARG A 13 13.91 -4.28 17.13
C ARG A 13 12.40 -4.07 17.06
N PHE A 14 11.75 -4.59 16.01
CA PHE A 14 10.29 -4.49 15.89
C PHE A 14 9.55 -5.16 17.06
N ARG A 15 10.04 -6.33 17.52
CA ARG A 15 9.47 -7.04 18.66
C ARG A 15 9.76 -6.36 19.99
N ALA A 16 10.93 -5.73 20.14
CA ALA A 16 11.32 -5.05 21.37
C ALA A 16 10.53 -3.74 21.61
N ALA A 17 10.10 -3.08 20.54
CA ALA A 17 9.43 -1.77 20.59
C ALA A 17 8.15 -1.73 19.73
N PRO A 18 7.13 -2.56 20.03
CA PRO A 18 5.98 -2.75 19.14
C PRO A 18 5.10 -1.49 19.00
N GLN A 19 5.03 -0.64 20.04
CA GLN A 19 4.24 0.58 20.05
C GLN A 19 4.81 1.67 19.14
N GLU A 20 6.12 1.69 18.97
CA GLU A 20 6.79 2.58 18.02
C GLU A 20 6.77 1.97 16.61
N SER A 21 6.90 0.65 16.56
CA SER A 21 7.15 -0.10 15.33
C SER A 21 5.94 -0.24 14.41
N TYR A 22 4.72 -0.28 14.95
CA TYR A 22 3.52 -0.50 14.12
C TYR A 22 3.34 0.58 13.06
N ARG A 23 3.79 1.81 13.34
CA ARG A 23 3.71 2.95 12.41
C ARG A 23 4.41 2.66 11.10
N HIS A 24 5.50 1.90 11.11
CA HIS A 24 6.21 1.52 9.88
C HIS A 24 5.37 0.63 8.96
N VAL A 25 4.47 -0.19 9.51
CA VAL A 25 3.51 -0.98 8.72
C VAL A 25 2.49 -0.06 8.07
N VAL A 26 1.96 0.91 8.82
CA VAL A 26 1.02 1.92 8.33
C VAL A 26 1.67 2.80 7.25
N ASP A 27 2.88 3.29 7.47
CA ASP A 27 3.65 4.10 6.53
C ASP A 27 3.88 3.37 5.20
N GLU A 28 4.26 2.08 5.26
CA GLU A 28 4.41 1.30 4.04
C GLU A 28 3.09 1.07 3.33
N PHE A 29 2.02 0.73 4.07
CA PHE A 29 0.68 0.59 3.53
C PHE A 29 0.26 1.87 2.77
N VAL A 30 0.37 3.05 3.39
CA VAL A 30 0.03 4.32 2.74
C VAL A 30 0.94 4.59 1.53
N THR A 31 2.22 4.31 1.63
CA THR A 31 3.18 4.50 0.53
C THR A 31 2.81 3.65 -0.68
N VAL A 32 2.52 2.37 -0.48
CA VAL A 32 2.15 1.42 -1.55
C VAL A 32 0.78 1.77 -2.14
N ALA A 33 -0.15 2.31 -1.36
CA ALA A 33 -1.43 2.82 -1.87
C ALA A 33 -1.22 3.87 -2.97
N LEU A 34 -0.30 4.82 -2.75
CA LEU A 34 -0.03 5.95 -3.66
C LEU A 34 1.04 5.64 -4.72
N ASN A 35 1.91 4.68 -4.47
CA ASN A 35 2.97 4.26 -5.39
C ASN A 35 3.29 2.75 -5.26
N ARG A 36 2.49 1.92 -5.93
CA ARG A 36 2.57 0.45 -5.84
C ARG A 36 3.96 -0.14 -6.16
N ASN A 37 4.79 0.56 -6.93
CA ASN A 37 6.09 0.06 -7.39
C ASN A 37 7.25 0.52 -6.49
N SER A 38 6.96 1.24 -5.41
CA SER A 38 7.98 1.85 -4.54
C SER A 38 7.69 1.58 -3.06
N PRO A 39 7.68 0.31 -2.62
CA PRO A 39 7.56 -0.04 -1.20
C PRO A 39 8.76 0.49 -0.39
N LEU A 40 8.53 0.83 0.88
CA LEU A 40 9.57 1.36 1.78
C LEU A 40 10.58 0.30 2.21
N PHE A 41 10.15 -0.96 2.38
CA PHE A 41 11.00 -2.04 2.91
C PHE A 41 11.51 -3.00 1.84
N GLY A 42 11.62 -2.52 0.60
CA GLY A 42 12.18 -3.26 -0.53
C GLY A 42 11.14 -4.12 -1.28
N ARG A 43 11.59 -4.84 -2.30
CA ARG A 43 10.71 -5.53 -3.25
C ARG A 43 10.34 -6.97 -2.86
N ALA A 44 10.85 -7.47 -1.74
CA ALA A 44 10.67 -8.86 -1.29
C ALA A 44 9.36 -9.07 -0.50
N GLY A 45 8.25 -8.57 -1.03
CA GLY A 45 6.94 -8.52 -0.37
C GLY A 45 6.77 -7.31 0.56
N THR A 46 5.65 -7.25 1.28
CA THR A 46 5.39 -6.17 2.23
C THR A 46 6.09 -6.42 3.57
N LEU A 47 6.35 -5.35 4.33
CA LEU A 47 6.75 -5.40 5.73
C LEU A 47 5.74 -6.22 6.54
N ALA A 48 4.44 -6.06 6.30
CA ALA A 48 3.41 -6.86 6.96
C ALA A 48 3.62 -8.37 6.74
N ASP A 49 3.87 -8.81 5.50
CA ASP A 49 4.15 -10.22 5.18
C ASP A 49 5.44 -10.72 5.83
N ARG A 50 6.45 -9.87 5.91
CA ARG A 50 7.73 -10.20 6.55
C ARG A 50 7.56 -10.33 8.07
N LEU A 51 6.84 -9.42 8.70
CA LEU A 51 6.53 -9.45 10.13
C LEU A 51 5.63 -10.64 10.49
N ALA A 52 4.67 -11.00 9.64
CA ALA A 52 3.83 -12.18 9.82
C ALA A 52 4.67 -13.47 9.79
N ARG A 53 5.54 -13.64 8.78
CA ARG A 53 6.51 -14.76 8.74
C ARG A 53 7.45 -14.76 9.95
N GLY A 54 7.77 -13.58 10.45
CA GLY A 54 8.56 -13.37 11.65
C GLY A 54 7.74 -13.39 12.95
N ASN A 55 6.48 -13.84 12.97
CA ASN A 55 5.62 -13.90 14.17
C ASN A 55 5.60 -12.61 15.03
N ALA A 56 5.74 -11.43 14.43
CA ALA A 56 5.67 -10.16 15.14
C ALA A 56 4.22 -9.69 15.31
N ASN A 57 3.38 -10.57 15.87
CA ASN A 57 1.92 -10.46 15.86
C ASN A 57 1.39 -9.20 16.57
N LEU A 58 2.06 -8.75 17.64
CA LEU A 58 1.66 -7.54 18.36
C LEU A 58 1.83 -6.27 17.50
N VAL A 59 2.89 -6.19 16.69
CA VAL A 59 3.11 -5.06 15.77
C VAL A 59 1.99 -5.01 14.73
N LEU A 60 1.62 -6.16 14.17
CA LEU A 60 0.52 -6.28 13.20
C LEU A 60 -0.82 -5.91 13.82
N ALA A 61 -1.12 -6.41 15.02
CA ALA A 61 -2.38 -6.11 15.71
C ALA A 61 -2.53 -4.62 16.05
N LEU A 62 -1.43 -3.94 16.40
CA LEU A 62 -1.44 -2.48 16.63
C LEU A 62 -1.67 -1.71 15.33
N ALA A 63 -1.03 -2.12 14.22
CA ALA A 63 -1.25 -1.52 12.91
C ALA A 63 -2.69 -1.72 12.43
N ASP A 64 -3.25 -2.91 12.61
CA ASP A 64 -4.64 -3.20 12.24
C ASP A 64 -5.63 -2.37 13.05
N ARG A 65 -5.39 -2.21 14.36
CA ARG A 65 -6.22 -1.34 15.22
C ARG A 65 -6.18 0.11 14.76
N ASP A 66 -4.99 0.63 14.45
CA ASP A 66 -4.80 2.00 13.99
C ASP A 66 -5.52 2.23 12.64
N MET A 67 -5.31 1.33 11.67
CA MET A 67 -5.97 1.39 10.37
C MET A 67 -7.49 1.20 10.43
N ALA A 68 -8.01 0.45 11.41
CA ALA A 68 -9.44 0.27 11.63
C ALA A 68 -10.11 1.53 12.19
N ALA A 69 -9.39 2.33 12.97
CA ALA A 69 -9.88 3.58 13.54
C ALA A 69 -9.77 4.78 12.58
N ALA A 70 -8.94 4.67 11.53
CA ALA A 70 -8.73 5.74 10.57
C ALA A 70 -9.94 5.99 9.65
N GLU A 71 -10.11 7.24 9.20
CA GLU A 71 -10.95 7.55 8.04
C GLU A 71 -10.24 7.09 6.76
N TRP A 72 -11.00 6.45 5.87
CA TRP A 72 -10.54 5.98 4.56
C TRP A 72 -11.06 6.88 3.45
N ALA A 73 -10.33 6.93 2.35
CA ALA A 73 -10.71 7.67 1.15
C ALA A 73 -10.54 6.80 -0.10
N LEU A 74 -11.50 6.90 -1.01
CA LEU A 74 -11.39 6.32 -2.34
C LEU A 74 -10.78 7.36 -3.28
N TYR A 75 -9.63 7.01 -3.88
CA TYR A 75 -8.91 7.90 -4.78
C TYR A 75 -9.12 7.52 -6.25
N ARG A 76 -9.41 8.53 -7.07
CA ARG A 76 -9.18 8.47 -8.51
C ARG A 76 -7.77 8.95 -8.80
N VAL A 77 -6.94 8.07 -9.35
CA VAL A 77 -5.54 8.37 -9.67
C VAL A 77 -5.32 8.33 -11.17
N ARG A 78 -4.72 9.40 -11.72
CA ARG A 78 -4.30 9.49 -13.12
C ARG A 78 -2.79 9.67 -13.17
N ARG A 79 -2.11 8.97 -14.09
CA ARG A 79 -0.67 9.09 -14.32
C ARG A 79 -0.40 9.25 -15.82
N LEU A 80 0.36 10.27 -16.18
CA LEU A 80 0.90 10.47 -17.51
C LEU A 80 2.40 10.19 -17.47
N TYR A 81 2.82 9.09 -18.09
CA TYR A 81 4.22 8.67 -18.12
C TYR A 81 4.93 9.35 -19.30
N TYR A 82 6.10 9.91 -19.04
CA TYR A 82 6.93 10.59 -20.05
C TYR A 82 8.40 10.11 -20.03
N GLY A 83 8.70 9.10 -19.21
CA GLY A 83 10.01 8.49 -19.11
C GLY A 83 10.01 7.31 -18.15
N ARG A 84 11.14 6.58 -18.11
CA ARG A 84 11.29 5.45 -17.19
C ARG A 84 11.21 5.94 -15.75
N ALA A 85 10.25 5.40 -14.99
CA ALA A 85 9.92 5.83 -13.63
C ALA A 85 9.53 7.31 -13.49
N GLN A 86 9.19 7.99 -14.60
CA GLN A 86 8.77 9.39 -14.62
C GLN A 86 7.31 9.50 -15.03
N ALA A 87 6.50 10.12 -14.16
CA ALA A 87 5.10 10.38 -14.43
C ALA A 87 4.60 11.63 -13.71
N ILE A 88 3.82 12.45 -14.43
CA ILE A 88 2.97 13.46 -13.79
C ILE A 88 1.76 12.73 -13.22
N ARG A 89 1.44 13.01 -11.96
CA ARG A 89 0.37 12.32 -11.23
C ARG A 89 -0.67 13.31 -10.75
N SER A 90 -1.93 12.99 -10.99
CA SER A 90 -3.09 13.66 -10.39
C SER A 90 -3.82 12.69 -9.47
N LEU A 91 -4.16 13.15 -8.27
CA LEU A 91 -4.98 12.42 -7.30
C LEU A 91 -6.21 13.25 -6.96
N HIS A 92 -7.35 12.59 -6.94
CA HIS A 92 -8.61 13.19 -6.53
C HIS A 92 -9.32 12.24 -5.56
N ILE A 93 -9.77 12.77 -4.42
CA ILE A 93 -10.60 12.02 -3.48
C ILE A 93 -12.03 12.03 -4.01
N THR A 94 -12.58 10.85 -4.31
CA THR A 94 -13.95 10.70 -4.79
C THR A 94 -14.95 10.68 -3.64
N CYS A 95 -14.61 10.00 -2.55
CA CYS A 95 -15.40 9.97 -1.33
C CYS A 95 -14.52 9.57 -0.13
N ARG A 96 -15.06 9.75 1.07
CA ARG A 96 -14.45 9.34 2.35
C ARG A 96 -15.46 8.57 3.20
N GLY A 97 -14.96 7.80 4.15
CA GLY A 97 -15.76 7.05 5.11
C GLY A 97 -14.94 5.97 5.80
N THR A 98 -15.60 4.91 6.24
CA THR A 98 -14.93 3.74 6.80
C THR A 98 -14.27 2.87 5.72
N ARG A 99 -13.36 1.99 6.14
CA ARG A 99 -12.74 0.99 5.25
C ARG A 99 -13.79 0.18 4.47
N GLN A 100 -14.84 -0.26 5.16
CA GLN A 100 -15.92 -1.04 4.55
C GLN A 100 -16.68 -0.22 3.51
N GLN A 101 -17.08 1.02 3.84
CA GLN A 101 -17.77 1.90 2.90
C GLN A 101 -16.93 2.19 1.65
N MET A 102 -15.62 2.39 1.79
CA MET A 102 -14.73 2.59 0.63
C MET A 102 -14.58 1.33 -0.21
N ALA A 103 -14.52 0.15 0.42
CA ALA A 103 -14.50 -1.13 -0.29
C ALA A 103 -15.80 -1.36 -1.06
N ASP A 104 -16.95 -1.01 -0.46
CA ASP A 104 -18.28 -1.15 -1.09
C ASP A 104 -18.44 -0.18 -2.25
N ALA A 105 -17.99 1.06 -2.09
CA ALA A 105 -17.95 2.06 -3.16
C ALA A 105 -17.07 1.59 -4.33
N LEU A 106 -15.88 1.04 -4.06
CA LEU A 106 -15.01 0.50 -5.10
C LEU A 106 -15.66 -0.68 -5.84
N ARG A 107 -16.31 -1.61 -5.13
CA ARG A 107 -17.05 -2.72 -5.76
C ARG A 107 -18.22 -2.25 -6.60
N SER A 108 -18.93 -1.22 -6.15
CA SER A 108 -20.03 -0.61 -6.90
C SER A 108 -19.55 0.01 -8.21
N VAL A 109 -18.43 0.75 -8.17
CA VAL A 109 -17.80 1.31 -9.39
C VAL A 109 -17.31 0.19 -10.32
N ALA A 110 -16.72 -0.87 -9.77
CA ALA A 110 -16.26 -2.02 -10.53
C ALA A 110 -17.40 -2.70 -11.30
N ALA A 111 -18.54 -2.95 -10.62
CA ALA A 111 -19.72 -3.53 -11.23
C ALA A 111 -20.34 -2.61 -12.30
N ALA A 112 -20.42 -1.31 -12.04
CA ALA A 112 -20.98 -0.34 -12.99
C ALA A 112 -20.14 -0.20 -14.28
N LEU A 113 -18.84 -0.48 -14.20
CA LEU A 113 -17.91 -0.40 -15.34
C LEU A 113 -17.59 -1.76 -15.96
N ASP A 114 -18.09 -2.86 -15.39
CA ASP A 114 -17.72 -4.23 -15.75
C ASP A 114 -16.19 -4.47 -15.77
N ILE A 115 -15.51 -3.98 -14.73
CA ILE A 115 -14.05 -4.14 -14.56
C ILE A 115 -13.79 -4.95 -13.30
N GLN A 116 -12.99 -6.01 -13.40
CA GLN A 116 -12.58 -6.79 -12.25
C GLN A 116 -11.56 -6.03 -11.38
N PRO A 117 -11.83 -5.85 -10.06
CA PRO A 117 -10.86 -5.30 -9.14
C PRO A 117 -9.65 -6.24 -8.96
N LEU A 118 -8.46 -5.66 -8.79
CA LEU A 118 -7.24 -6.40 -8.47
C LEU A 118 -6.78 -6.04 -7.06
N THR A 119 -6.57 -7.04 -6.21
CA THR A 119 -5.93 -6.86 -4.91
C THR A 119 -4.45 -7.20 -5.01
N GLU A 120 -3.58 -6.23 -4.73
CA GLU A 120 -2.13 -6.38 -4.74
C GLU A 120 -1.53 -5.63 -3.54
N ALA A 121 -0.66 -6.31 -2.80
CA ALA A 121 0.01 -5.79 -1.59
C ALA A 121 -0.95 -5.14 -0.57
N GLY A 122 -2.08 -5.80 -0.28
CA GLY A 122 -3.07 -5.32 0.70
C GLY A 122 -4.01 -4.22 0.21
N HIS A 123 -3.91 -3.82 -1.06
CA HIS A 123 -4.76 -2.79 -1.64
C HIS A 123 -5.55 -3.30 -2.83
N THR A 124 -6.86 -3.04 -2.83
CA THR A 124 -7.74 -3.32 -3.97
C THR A 124 -7.80 -2.10 -4.88
N ARG A 125 -7.59 -2.31 -6.19
CA ARG A 125 -7.54 -1.26 -7.21
C ARG A 125 -8.41 -1.62 -8.41
N LEU A 126 -8.98 -0.59 -9.03
CA LEU A 126 -9.65 -0.69 -10.32
C LEU A 126 -8.80 0.00 -11.39
N TRP A 127 -8.39 -0.74 -12.42
CA TRP A 127 -7.55 -0.21 -13.49
C TRP A 127 -8.41 0.21 -14.69
N LEU A 128 -8.75 1.50 -14.76
CA LEU A 128 -9.49 2.07 -15.90
C LEU A 128 -8.67 2.08 -17.20
N ALA A 129 -7.35 2.24 -17.06
CA ALA A 129 -6.38 2.09 -18.13
C ALA A 129 -5.08 1.57 -17.52
N ARG A 130 -4.42 0.64 -18.21
CA ARG A 130 -3.10 0.15 -17.81
C ARG A 130 -2.03 0.86 -18.63
N ARG A 131 -0.87 1.09 -18.00
CA ARG A 131 0.31 1.50 -18.75
C ARG A 131 0.63 0.38 -19.76
N PRO A 132 0.84 0.71 -21.06
CA PRO A 132 1.32 -0.27 -22.03
C PRO A 132 2.70 -0.79 -21.60
N ASP A 133 3.01 -2.05 -21.89
CA ASP A 133 4.33 -2.64 -21.63
C ASP A 133 5.42 -2.13 -22.61
N SER A 134 5.18 -1.00 -23.29
CA SER A 134 6.13 -0.41 -24.23
C SER A 134 7.11 0.54 -23.53
N ASP A 135 8.33 0.58 -24.06
CA ASP A 135 9.34 1.58 -23.73
C ASP A 135 9.11 2.92 -24.48
N ARG A 136 8.00 3.05 -25.21
CA ARG A 136 7.65 4.27 -25.93
C ARG A 136 6.82 5.17 -25.02
N TYR A 137 7.38 6.33 -24.70
CA TYR A 137 6.71 7.43 -24.03
C TYR A 137 6.23 8.43 -25.10
N PRO A 138 5.15 9.19 -24.85
CA PRO A 138 4.79 10.32 -25.71
C PRO A 138 5.90 11.38 -25.75
#